data_AF-A0A959E1U0-F1
#
_entry.id   AF-A0A959E1U0-F1
#
_cell.length_a   1.000
_cell.length_b   1.000
_cell.length_c   1.000
_cell.angle_alpha   90.00
_cell.angle_beta   90.00
_cell.angle_gamma   90.00
#
_symmetry.space_group_name_H-M   'P 1'
#
loop_
_entity.id
_entity.type
_entity.pdbx_description
1 polymer ?
#
loop_
_entity_poly.entity_id
_entity_poly.type
_entity_poly.pdbx_seq_one_letter_code
_entity_poly.pdbx_strand_id
1 'polypeptide(L)'
;MKRYNNYRPFLFPLIIGLFLLASGAVMFLWNYALQPVVVGVSALNYGQAMGLLLLSRLLFGGFRMRPPGANPMHGRKSPFFREKWMNMSDEERQRFKEAWRKRCEK
;
A
#
# COMPACT_ATOMS: atom_id res chain seq x y z
N MET A 1 -16.28 -4.93 21.37
CA MET A 1 -16.74 -5.35 20.03
C MET A 1 -15.73 -4.89 18.98
N LYS A 2 -14.91 -5.81 18.44
CA LYS A 2 -13.98 -5.51 17.34
C LYS A 2 -14.76 -5.58 16.02
N ARG A 3 -15.10 -4.43 15.47
CA ARG A 3 -15.76 -4.30 14.17
C ARG A 3 -14.75 -4.66 13.09
N TYR A 4 -14.77 -5.92 12.64
CA TYR A 4 -13.90 -6.37 11.56
C TYR A 4 -14.37 -5.70 10.27
N ASN A 5 -13.52 -4.84 9.73
CA ASN A 5 -13.86 -3.98 8.60
C ASN A 5 -13.78 -4.81 7.31
N ASN A 6 -14.93 -5.18 6.76
CA ASN A 6 -15.11 -6.09 5.62
C ASN A 6 -14.81 -5.46 4.25
N TYR A 7 -13.85 -4.53 4.13
CA TYR A 7 -13.43 -3.99 2.82
C TYR A 7 -12.42 -4.88 2.07
N ARG A 8 -12.08 -6.05 2.63
CA ARG A 8 -11.10 -6.99 2.08
C ARG A 8 -11.46 -7.68 0.74
N PRO A 9 -12.73 -7.96 0.39
CA PRO A 9 -13.02 -8.72 -0.83
C PRO A 9 -12.93 -7.89 -2.12
N PHE A 10 -12.93 -6.55 -2.05
CA PHE A 10 -12.89 -5.68 -3.24
C PHE A 10 -11.47 -5.33 -3.72
N LEU A 11 -10.46 -5.41 -2.86
CA LEU A 11 -9.06 -5.13 -3.26
C LEU A 11 -8.41 -6.29 -4.02
N PHE A 12 -8.85 -7.52 -3.73
CA PHE A 12 -8.36 -8.72 -4.41
C PHE A 12 -8.59 -8.71 -5.93
N PRO A 13 -9.81 -8.45 -6.43
CA PRO A 13 -10.05 -8.37 -7.88
C PRO A 13 -9.32 -7.19 -8.53
N LEU A 14 -9.11 -6.07 -7.81
CA LEU A 14 -8.36 -4.93 -8.32
C LEU A 14 -6.88 -5.27 -8.52
N ILE A 15 -6.27 -5.98 -7.59
CA ILE A 15 -4.87 -6.43 -7.70
C ILE A 15 -4.72 -7.43 -8.85
N ILE A 16 -5.66 -8.38 -8.99
CA ILE A 16 -5.66 -9.35 -10.09
C ILE A 16 -5.84 -8.64 -11.44
N GLY A 17 -6.78 -7.69 -11.52
CA GLY A 17 -7.01 -6.89 -12.73
C GLY A 17 -5.76 -6.09 -13.13
N LEU A 18 -5.10 -5.44 -12.18
CA LEU A 18 -3.84 -4.72 -12.43
C LEU A 18 -2.72 -5.67 -12.90
N PHE A 19 -2.64 -6.88 -12.34
CA PHE A 19 -1.67 -7.89 -12.75
C PHE A 19 -1.89 -8.37 -14.19
N LEU A 20 -3.15 -8.58 -14.59
CA LEU A 20 -3.50 -8.98 -15.96
C LEU A 20 -3.19 -7.85 -16.97
N LEU A 21 -3.48 -6.59 -16.61
CA LEU A 21 -3.13 -5.43 -17.42
C LEU A 21 -1.61 -5.28 -17.58
N ALA A 22 -0.85 -5.42 -16.49
CA ALA A 22 0.61 -5.40 -16.54
C ALA A 22 1.17 -6.52 -17.42
N SER A 23 0.56 -7.71 -17.40
CA SER A 23 0.96 -8.85 -18.26
C SER A 23 0.80 -8.53 -19.74
N GLY A 24 -0.30 -7.88 -20.12
CA GLY A 24 -0.50 -7.40 -21.49
C GLY A 24 0.51 -6.31 -21.89
N ALA A 25 0.81 -5.37 -21.00
CA ALA A 25 1.81 -4.34 -21.24
C ALA A 25 3.21 -4.92 -21.46
N VAL A 26 3.62 -5.93 -20.68
CA VAL A 26 4.89 -6.62 -20.85
C VAL A 26 4.97 -7.35 -22.19
N MET A 27 3.90 -8.05 -22.58
CA MET A 27 3.82 -8.70 -23.89
C MET A 27 3.96 -7.68 -25.04
N PHE A 28 3.22 -6.57 -24.96
CA PHE A 28 3.25 -5.53 -25.98
C PHE A 28 4.62 -4.86 -26.07
N LEU A 29 5.19 -4.45 -24.93
CA LEU A 29 6.51 -3.84 -24.86
C LEU A 29 7.59 -4.80 -25.39
N TRP A 30 7.52 -6.08 -25.03
CA TRP A 30 8.48 -7.06 -25.52
C TRP A 30 8.39 -7.24 -27.04
N ASN A 31 7.19 -7.48 -27.56
CA ASN A 31 7.00 -7.72 -28.99
C ASN A 31 7.26 -6.45 -29.81
N TYR A 32 7.01 -5.26 -29.26
CA TYR A 32 7.28 -4.01 -29.95
C TYR A 32 8.75 -3.57 -29.87
N ALA A 33 9.38 -3.69 -28.70
CA ALA A 33 10.73 -3.15 -28.48
C ALA A 33 11.85 -4.15 -28.81
N LEU A 34 11.65 -5.46 -28.55
CA LEU A 34 12.71 -6.45 -28.71
C LEU A 34 12.65 -7.21 -30.04
N GLN A 35 11.45 -7.41 -30.62
CA GLN A 35 11.31 -8.09 -31.91
C GLN A 35 12.06 -7.41 -33.07
N PRO A 36 12.10 -6.07 -33.21
CA PRO A 36 12.86 -5.45 -34.31
C PRO A 36 14.36 -5.31 -34.02
N VAL A 37 14.78 -5.38 -32.75
CA VAL A 37 16.17 -5.11 -32.34
C VAL A 37 16.98 -6.39 -32.19
N VAL A 38 16.34 -7.51 -31.85
CA VAL A 38 17.02 -8.78 -31.57
C VAL A 38 16.60 -9.84 -32.58
N VAL A 39 17.48 -10.12 -33.54
CA VAL A 39 17.29 -11.17 -34.54
C VAL A 39 17.27 -12.54 -33.85
N GLY A 40 16.16 -13.26 -33.93
CA GLY A 40 15.99 -14.62 -33.36
C GLY A 40 15.17 -14.69 -32.07
N VAL A 41 14.68 -13.57 -31.54
CA VAL A 41 13.77 -13.60 -30.38
C VAL A 41 12.35 -13.92 -30.83
N SER A 42 11.81 -15.02 -30.31
CA SER A 42 10.40 -15.39 -30.54
C SER A 42 9.46 -14.42 -29.82
N ALA A 43 8.32 -14.12 -30.44
CA ALA A 43 7.28 -13.32 -29.81
C ALA A 43 6.83 -13.96 -28.49
N LEU A 44 6.72 -13.16 -27.44
CA LEU A 44 6.19 -13.63 -26.16
C LEU A 44 4.68 -13.88 -26.32
N ASN A 45 4.25 -15.10 -25.99
CA ASN A 45 2.84 -15.40 -25.80
C ASN A 45 2.36 -14.87 -24.43
N TYR A 46 1.05 -14.63 -24.28
CA TYR A 46 0.45 -14.12 -23.05
C TYR A 46 0.81 -14.98 -21.82
N GLY A 47 0.76 -16.31 -21.95
CA GLY A 47 1.16 -17.22 -20.87
C GLY A 47 2.64 -17.11 -20.47
N GLN A 48 3.54 -16.83 -21.42
CA GLN A 48 4.95 -16.61 -21.13
C GLN A 48 5.18 -15.26 -20.44
N ALA A 49 4.52 -14.19 -20.89
CA ALA A 49 4.56 -12.89 -20.25
C ALA A 49 4.00 -12.93 -18.82
N MET A 50 2.91 -13.67 -18.60
CA MET A 50 2.37 -13.94 -17.26
C MET A 50 3.38 -14.69 -16.39
N GLY A 51 4.01 -15.75 -16.92
CA GLY A 51 5.05 -16.50 -16.20
C GLY A 51 6.24 -15.62 -15.80
N LEU A 52 6.71 -14.75 -16.71
CA LEU A 52 7.79 -13.80 -16.47
C LEU A 52 7.42 -12.77 -15.39
N LEU A 53 6.18 -12.28 -15.40
CA LEU A 53 5.67 -11.41 -14.35
C LEU A 53 5.43 -12.11 -13.02
N LEU A 54 4.97 -13.36 -13.02
CA LEU A 54 4.83 -14.15 -11.80
C LEU A 54 6.20 -14.38 -11.15
N LEU A 55 7.20 -14.75 -11.95
CA LEU A 55 8.58 -14.91 -11.51
C LEU A 55 9.16 -13.59 -10.99
N SER A 56 9.00 -12.48 -11.71
CA SER A 56 9.47 -11.17 -11.23
C SER A 56 8.74 -10.73 -9.95
N ARG A 57 7.45 -11.04 -9.83
CA ARG A 57 6.66 -10.77 -8.63
C ARG A 57 7.03 -11.65 -7.45
N LEU A 58 7.51 -12.87 -7.70
CA LEU A 58 8.04 -13.79 -6.70
C LEU A 58 9.43 -13.36 -6.23
N LEU A 59 10.31 -12.98 -7.18
CA LEU A 59 11.70 -12.58 -6.92
C LEU A 59 11.80 -11.16 -6.31
N PHE A 60 11.19 -10.16 -6.93
CA PHE A 60 11.27 -8.75 -6.51
C PHE A 60 10.12 -8.33 -5.61
N GLY A 61 8.95 -8.95 -5.78
CA GLY A 61 7.78 -8.70 -4.94
C GLY A 61 7.76 -9.56 -3.67
N GLY A 62 8.87 -10.25 -3.37
CA GLY A 62 9.02 -11.19 -2.27
C GLY A 62 8.30 -10.77 -1.00
N PHE A 63 7.50 -11.71 -0.46
CA PHE A 63 6.90 -11.80 0.87
C PHE A 63 6.94 -10.59 1.82
N ARG A 64 6.69 -9.37 1.34
CA ARG A 64 6.18 -8.29 2.19
C ARG A 64 4.69 -8.55 2.39
N MET A 65 4.39 -9.68 3.03
CA MET A 65 3.23 -9.78 3.90
C MET A 65 3.46 -8.80 5.06
N ARG A 66 3.40 -7.49 4.75
CA ARG A 66 3.10 -6.50 5.76
C ARG A 66 1.73 -6.92 6.29
N PRO A 67 1.58 -7.20 7.60
CA PRO A 67 0.33 -7.67 8.15
C PRO A 67 -0.80 -6.75 7.66
N PRO A 68 -1.91 -7.31 7.15
CA PRO A 68 -3.03 -6.53 6.63
C PRO A 68 -3.69 -5.80 7.80
N GLY A 69 -3.15 -4.63 8.11
CA GLY A 69 -3.46 -3.82 9.29
C GLY A 69 -2.56 -2.59 9.45
N ALA A 70 -1.42 -2.52 8.77
CA ALA A 70 -0.56 -1.34 8.79
C ALA A 70 -1.04 -0.28 7.78
N ASN A 71 -2.26 0.20 8.04
CA ASN A 71 -2.86 1.39 7.44
C ASN A 71 -1.87 2.57 7.62
N PRO A 72 -1.32 3.20 6.57
CA PRO A 72 -0.40 4.33 6.73
C PRO A 72 -1.07 5.54 7.38
N MET A 73 -2.41 5.57 7.40
CA MET A 73 -3.16 6.79 7.69
C MET A 73 -3.97 6.76 9.00
N HIS A 74 -3.96 5.66 9.77
CA HIS A 74 -4.80 5.53 10.97
C HIS A 74 -4.18 4.68 12.09
N GLY A 75 -2.86 4.80 12.30
CA GLY A 75 -2.11 3.86 13.14
C GLY A 75 -1.08 4.48 14.07
N ARG A 76 -1.41 5.58 14.77
CA ARG A 76 -0.83 5.96 16.08
C ARG A 76 -1.49 7.25 16.59
N LYS A 77 -2.76 7.18 17.04
CA LYS A 77 -3.07 7.91 18.27
C LYS A 77 -2.35 7.13 19.36
N SER A 78 -1.11 7.52 19.63
CA SER A 78 -0.27 6.87 20.62
C SER A 78 -1.09 6.68 21.91
N PRO A 79 -1.27 5.46 22.43
CA PRO A 79 -1.96 5.26 23.71
C PRO A 79 -1.32 6.12 24.81
N PHE A 80 -0.02 6.41 24.68
CA PHE A 80 0.74 7.35 25.52
C PHE A 80 0.12 8.76 25.58
N PHE A 81 -0.35 9.31 24.46
CA PHE A 81 -1.02 10.61 24.47
C PHE A 81 -2.36 10.52 25.19
N ARG A 82 -3.13 9.45 24.96
CA ARG A 82 -4.45 9.29 25.58
C ARG A 82 -4.35 9.06 27.10
N GLU A 83 -3.40 8.25 27.55
CA GLU A 83 -3.09 8.06 28.98
C GLU A 83 -2.56 9.33 29.63
N LYS A 84 -1.61 10.02 29.00
CA LYS A 84 -1.07 11.29 29.51
C LYS A 84 -2.16 12.36 29.64
N TRP A 85 -3.11 12.40 28.71
CA TRP A 85 -4.25 13.33 28.79
C TRP A 85 -5.25 12.95 29.89
N MET A 86 -5.50 11.65 30.12
CA MET A 86 -6.39 11.21 31.20
C MET A 86 -5.77 11.45 32.59
N ASN A 87 -4.45 11.34 32.73
CA ASN A 87 -3.73 11.53 33.98
C ASN A 87 -3.28 12.97 34.26
N MET A 88 -3.59 13.95 33.40
CA MET A 88 -3.34 15.37 33.72
C MET A 88 -4.35 15.89 34.75
N SER A 89 -3.86 16.65 35.73
CA SER A 89 -4.70 17.40 36.66
C SER A 89 -5.42 18.54 35.94
N ASP A 90 -6.50 19.05 36.53
CA ASP A 90 -7.32 20.09 35.88
C ASP A 90 -6.54 21.40 35.67
N GLU A 91 -5.56 21.69 36.53
CA GLU A 91 -4.64 22.82 36.37
C GLU A 91 -3.74 22.68 35.12
N GLU A 92 -3.20 21.48 34.87
CA GLU A 92 -2.35 21.23 33.70
C GLU A 92 -3.16 21.30 32.40
N ARG A 93 -4.41 20.83 32.42
CA ARG A 93 -5.33 20.93 31.28
C ARG A 93 -5.65 22.37 30.92
N GLN A 94 -5.83 23.25 31.92
CA GLN A 94 -6.10 24.67 31.67
C GLN A 94 -4.89 25.37 31.04
N ARG A 95 -3.67 25.16 31.58
CA ARG A 95 -2.43 25.69 30.98
C ARG A 95 -2.25 25.22 29.55
N PHE A 96 -2.57 23.95 29.27
CA PHE A 96 -2.50 23.40 27.92
C PHE A 96 -3.50 24.07 26.96
N LYS A 97 -4.76 24.28 27.39
CA LYS A 97 -5.79 24.98 26.60
C LYS A 97 -5.40 26.42 26.29
N GLU A 98 -4.85 27.14 27.26
CA GLU A 98 -4.38 28.52 27.06
C GLU A 98 -3.21 28.61 26.08
N ALA A 99 -2.23 27.72 26.21
CA ALA A 99 -1.11 27.63 25.28
C ALA A 99 -1.55 27.27 23.85
N TRP A 100 -2.61 26.47 23.72
CA TRP A 100 -3.19 26.10 22.43
C TRP A 100 -3.96 27.27 21.81
N ARG A 101 -4.77 27.99 22.60
CA ARG A 101 -5.49 29.20 22.15
C ARG A 101 -4.52 30.26 21.62
N LYS A 102 -3.42 30.52 22.35
CA LYS A 102 -2.36 31.46 21.92
C LYS A 102 -1.68 31.06 20.61
N ARG A 103 -1.63 29.76 20.26
CA ARG A 103 -1.04 29.28 19.00
C ARG A 103 -1.99 29.38 17.81
N CYS A 104 -3.30 29.31 18.03
CA CYS A 104 -4.32 29.41 16.98
C CYS A 104 -4.83 30.85 16.74
N GLU A 105 -4.41 31.80 17.57
CA GLU A 105 -4.69 33.24 17.43
C GLU A 105 -3.57 33.98 16.64
N LYS A 106 -2.62 33.23 16.08
CA LYS A 106 -1.64 33.69 15.07
C LYS A 106 -2.05 33.17 13.71
#